data_AF-A0AAW7H5Q8-F1
#
_entry.id   AF-A0AAW7H5Q8-F1
#
_cell.length_a   1.000
_cell.length_b   1.000
_cell.length_c   1.000
_cell.angle_alpha   90.00
_cell.angle_beta   90.00
_cell.angle_gamma   90.00
#
_symmetry.space_group_name_H-M   'P 1'
#
loop_
_entity.id
_entity.type
_entity.pdbx_description
1 polymer ?
#
loop_
_entity_poly.entity_id
_entity_poly.type
_entity_poly.pdbx_seq_one_letter_code
_entity_poly.pdbx_strand_id
1 'polypeptide(L)'
;MKKGSGFYNLEGMISDDSINKYLLTIRGSVNLGVLDVESIDGKESLSKPYSYKITFTSKCKDIPPESLLNIEAMLQIRALIINGVNMFRVLQCGSMSGK
;
A
#
# COMPACT_ATOMS: atom_id res chain seq x y z
N MET A 1 -38.67 13.93 -7.82
CA MET A 1 -37.67 13.13 -8.57
C MET A 1 -36.35 13.20 -7.83
N LYS A 2 -35.86 12.08 -7.28
CA LYS A 2 -34.64 12.02 -6.45
C LYS A 2 -33.40 12.12 -7.32
N LYS A 3 -32.49 13.04 -6.99
CA LYS A 3 -31.12 13.09 -7.51
C LYS A 3 -30.37 11.86 -6.98
N GLY A 4 -29.98 10.95 -7.88
CA GLY A 4 -29.15 9.80 -7.53
C GLY A 4 -27.73 10.27 -7.24
N SER A 5 -27.41 10.54 -5.99
CA SER A 5 -26.03 10.67 -5.54
C SER A 5 -25.46 9.25 -5.41
N GLY A 6 -24.68 8.84 -6.41
CA GLY A 6 -24.00 7.55 -6.50
C GLY A 6 -22.89 7.37 -5.48
N PHE A 7 -23.20 7.53 -4.21
CA PHE A 7 -22.37 7.03 -3.13
C PHE A 7 -22.80 5.58 -2.90
N TYR A 8 -21.91 4.65 -3.24
CA TYR A 8 -22.08 3.24 -2.90
C TYR A 8 -22.19 3.15 -1.37
N ASN A 9 -23.32 2.65 -0.86
CA ASN A 9 -23.45 2.33 0.55
C ASN A 9 -22.49 1.17 0.85
N LEU A 10 -21.50 1.43 1.70
CA LEU A 10 -20.49 0.46 2.15
C LEU A 10 -21.00 -0.46 3.27
N GLU A 11 -22.29 -0.34 3.64
CA GLU A 11 -22.92 -1.19 4.64
C GLU A 11 -23.12 -2.60 4.07
N GLY A 12 -22.28 -3.53 4.52
CA GLY A 12 -22.31 -4.94 4.11
C GLY A 12 -20.97 -5.51 3.63
N MET A 13 -19.89 -4.72 3.63
CA MET A 13 -18.55 -5.22 3.31
C MET A 13 -17.98 -6.07 4.45
N ILE A 14 -18.40 -7.33 4.53
CA ILE A 14 -17.81 -8.33 5.42
C ILE A 14 -16.49 -8.77 4.78
N SER A 15 -15.37 -8.32 5.37
CA SER A 15 -14.04 -8.86 5.03
C SER A 15 -13.88 -10.16 5.81
N ASP A 16 -14.42 -11.26 5.27
CA ASP A 16 -14.55 -12.53 6.00
C ASP A 16 -13.22 -13.31 6.18
N ASP A 17 -12.07 -12.66 5.96
CA ASP A 17 -10.77 -13.10 6.42
C ASP A 17 -9.84 -11.87 6.44
N SER A 18 -9.15 -11.62 7.56
CA SER A 18 -8.40 -10.39 7.84
C SER A 18 -7.07 -10.29 7.08
N ILE A 19 -7.09 -10.49 5.76
CA ILE A 19 -5.92 -10.34 4.91
C ILE A 19 -5.49 -8.87 4.91
N ASN A 20 -4.18 -8.64 5.09
CA ASN A 20 -3.59 -7.32 4.97
C ASN A 20 -3.96 -6.70 3.61
N LYS A 21 -4.60 -5.54 3.68
CA LYS A 21 -5.10 -4.81 2.50
C LYS A 21 -3.97 -4.17 1.69
N TYR A 22 -2.76 -4.14 2.24
CA TYR A 22 -1.61 -3.51 1.64
C TYR A 22 -0.59 -4.55 1.18
N LEU A 23 -0.01 -4.31 0.01
CA LEU A 23 1.12 -5.07 -0.50
C LEU A 23 2.28 -4.10 -0.77
N LEU A 24 3.36 -4.25 -0.01
CA LEU A 24 4.59 -3.50 -0.21
C LEU A 24 5.61 -4.36 -0.97
N THR A 25 6.18 -3.79 -2.02
CA THR A 25 7.22 -4.44 -2.83
C THR A 25 8.38 -3.48 -3.03
N ILE A 26 9.61 -3.96 -2.87
CA ILE A 26 10.84 -3.18 -3.10
C ILE A 26 11.54 -3.76 -4.33
N ARG A 27 11.90 -2.91 -5.30
CA ARG A 27 12.48 -3.37 -6.57
C ARG A 27 13.83 -4.07 -6.33
N GLY A 28 14.04 -5.23 -6.98
CA GLY A 28 15.31 -5.98 -6.86
C GLY A 28 15.52 -6.71 -5.53
N SER A 29 14.55 -6.63 -4.61
CA SER A 29 14.65 -7.21 -3.27
C SER A 29 14.22 -8.68 -3.18
N VAL A 30 14.72 -9.53 -4.08
CA VAL A 30 14.34 -10.95 -4.16
C VAL A 30 14.55 -11.69 -2.82
N ASN A 31 15.46 -11.20 -1.97
CA ASN A 31 15.81 -11.80 -0.69
C ASN A 31 15.10 -11.21 0.54
N LEU A 32 14.29 -10.14 0.42
CA LEU A 32 13.61 -9.53 1.58
C LEU A 32 12.35 -10.29 2.03
N GLY A 33 11.89 -11.23 1.20
CA GLY A 33 10.67 -11.99 1.46
C GLY A 33 9.41 -11.12 1.43
N VAL A 34 8.34 -11.61 2.05
CA VAL A 34 7.08 -10.86 2.17
C VAL A 34 7.24 -9.79 3.26
N LEU A 35 7.03 -8.52 2.90
CA LEU A 35 6.96 -7.40 3.83
C LEU A 35 5.50 -7.18 4.21
N ASP A 36 5.16 -7.44 5.47
CA ASP A 36 3.80 -7.31 5.98
C ASP A 36 3.58 -5.92 6.57
N VAL A 37 2.73 -5.13 5.93
CA VAL A 37 2.54 -3.70 6.27
C VAL A 37 1.74 -3.56 7.56
N GLU A 38 2.33 -2.94 8.57
CA GLU A 38 1.68 -2.68 9.85
C GLU A 38 0.91 -1.35 9.85
N SER A 39 1.54 -0.29 9.33
CA SER A 39 0.91 1.05 9.28
C SER A 39 1.43 1.89 8.14
N ILE A 40 0.60 2.82 7.68
CA ILE A 40 0.90 3.79 6.63
C ILE A 40 0.45 5.17 7.12
N ASP A 41 1.35 6.14 7.07
CA ASP A 41 1.06 7.56 7.23
C ASP A 41 1.55 8.30 5.97
N GLY A 42 0.67 9.05 5.33
CA GLY A 42 0.88 9.60 3.99
C GLY A 42 0.47 11.06 3.88
N LYS A 43 1.27 11.86 3.19
CA LYS A 43 0.96 13.25 2.85
C LYS A 43 0.96 13.39 1.33
N GLU A 44 -0.22 13.68 0.78
CA GLU A 44 -0.42 13.98 -0.64
C GLU A 44 -1.03 15.37 -0.81
N SER A 45 -0.59 16.12 -1.82
CA SER A 45 -1.17 17.41 -2.17
C SER A 45 -0.94 17.67 -3.66
N LEU A 46 -1.87 18.38 -4.30
CA LEU A 46 -1.77 18.71 -5.72
C LEU A 46 -0.47 19.50 -5.98
N SER A 47 0.22 19.14 -7.05
CA SER A 47 1.46 19.79 -7.49
C SER A 47 2.61 19.76 -6.46
N LYS A 48 2.54 18.88 -5.46
CA LYS A 48 3.62 18.60 -4.52
C LYS A 48 3.99 17.12 -4.59
N PRO A 49 5.25 16.76 -4.34
CA PRO A 49 5.62 15.36 -4.20
C PRO A 49 4.88 14.73 -3.01
N TYR A 50 4.43 13.50 -3.18
CA TYR A 50 3.87 12.72 -2.08
C TYR A 50 5.00 12.27 -1.13
N SER A 51 4.64 11.99 0.12
CA SER A 51 5.56 11.40 1.10
C SER A 51 4.81 10.39 1.96
N TYR A 52 5.36 9.19 2.07
CA TYR A 52 4.79 8.10 2.86
C TYR A 52 5.80 7.58 3.87
N LYS A 53 5.33 7.38 5.11
CA LYS A 53 6.00 6.59 6.14
C LYS A 53 5.27 5.26 6.24
N ILE A 54 5.98 4.17 5.96
CA ILE A 54 5.42 2.82 5.98
C ILE A 54 6.17 2.02 7.04
N THR A 55 5.43 1.50 8.02
CA THR A 55 5.96 0.54 9.00
C THR A 55 5.56 -0.85 8.55
N PHE A 56 6.50 -1.78 8.50
CA PHE A 56 6.25 -3.16 8.11
C PHE A 56 7.03 -4.12 8.98
N THR A 57 6.57 -5.36 9.04
CA THR A 57 7.28 -6.48 9.65
C THR A 57 7.85 -7.39 8.56
N SER A 58 8.94 -8.10 8.86
CA SER A 58 9.56 -9.06 7.95
C SER A 58 10.06 -10.27 8.74
N LYS A 59 10.15 -11.42 8.04
CA LYS A 59 10.86 -12.60 8.55
C LYS A 59 12.38 -12.41 8.54
N CYS A 60 12.89 -11.53 7.69
CA CYS A 60 14.31 -11.17 7.66
C CYS A 60 14.59 -10.19 8.80
N LYS A 61 15.40 -10.60 9.78
CA LYS A 61 15.74 -9.77 10.94
C LYS A 61 16.81 -8.72 10.63
N ASP A 62 17.71 -9.06 9.72
CA ASP A 62 18.87 -8.24 9.38
C ASP A 62 18.73 -7.75 7.94
N ILE A 63 17.92 -6.71 7.76
CA ILE A 63 17.71 -6.08 6.45
C ILE A 63 18.81 -5.02 6.25
N PRO A 64 19.75 -5.22 5.30
CA PRO A 64 20.79 -4.23 5.03
C PRO A 64 20.17 -2.92 4.51
N PRO A 65 20.53 -1.74 5.05
CA PRO A 65 19.96 -0.47 4.60
C PRO A 65 20.09 -0.23 3.10
N GLU A 66 21.20 -0.63 2.48
CA GLU A 66 21.45 -0.52 1.04
C GLU A 66 20.45 -1.29 0.18
N SER A 67 19.73 -2.26 0.73
CA SER A 67 18.67 -2.99 0.03
C SER A 67 17.33 -2.24 -0.01
N LEU A 68 17.20 -1.17 0.77
CA LEU A 68 15.98 -0.36 0.91
C LEU A 68 16.20 1.09 0.45
N LEU A 69 17.37 1.66 0.77
CA LEU A 69 17.67 3.07 0.55
C LEU A 69 17.89 3.37 -0.92
N ASN A 70 17.26 4.44 -1.38
CA ASN A 70 17.22 4.88 -2.77
C ASN A 70 16.67 3.86 -3.77
N ILE A 71 16.10 2.76 -3.29
CA ILE A 71 15.45 1.75 -4.11
C ILE A 71 13.97 2.11 -4.29
N GLU A 72 13.49 1.91 -5.51
CA GLU A 72 12.08 2.10 -5.85
C GLU A 72 11.20 1.12 -5.07
N ALA A 73 10.13 1.65 -4.48
CA ALA A 73 9.15 0.89 -3.72
C ALA A 73 7.76 1.06 -4.32
N MET A 74 6.94 0.00 -4.29
CA MET A 74 5.55 0.07 -4.72
C MET A 74 4.64 -0.43 -3.60
N LEU A 75 3.69 0.42 -3.21
CA LEU A 75 2.63 0.12 -2.27
C LEU A 75 1.32 -0.06 -3.05
N GLN A 76 0.72 -1.23 -2.96
CA GLN A 76 -0.57 -1.52 -3.59
C GLN A 76 -1.65 -1.67 -2.53
N ILE A 77 -2.77 -0.98 -2.72
CA ILE A 77 -3.96 -1.13 -1.90
C ILE A 77 -4.90 -2.10 -2.63
N ARG A 78 -5.13 -3.25 -2.02
CA ARG A 78 -6.12 -4.23 -2.47
C ARG A 78 -7.50 -3.67 -2.14
N ALA A 79 -8.31 -3.35 -3.15
CA ALA A 79 -9.71 -3.02 -2.88
C ALA A 79 -10.49 -4.30 -2.61
N LEU A 80 -11.64 -4.15 -1.93
CA LEU A 80 -12.63 -5.20 -1.92
C LEU A 80 -13.15 -5.45 -3.33
N ILE A 81 -13.43 -6.72 -3.62
CA ILE A 81 -14.15 -7.12 -4.82
C ILE A 81 -15.56 -6.53 -4.73
N ILE A 82 -15.90 -5.62 -5.64
CA ILE A 82 -17.26 -5.14 -5.83
C ILE A 82 -17.75 -5.73 -7.16
N ASN A 83 -18.79 -6.56 -7.12
CA ASN A 83 -19.39 -7.19 -8.31
C ASN A 83 -18.39 -7.96 -9.22
N GLY A 84 -17.43 -8.67 -8.63
CA GLY A 84 -16.48 -9.50 -9.39
C GLY A 84 -15.34 -8.72 -10.08
N VAL A 85 -15.26 -7.40 -9.91
CA VAL A 85 -14.18 -6.57 -10.44
C VAL A 85 -13.17 -6.26 -9.33
N ASN A 86 -11.92 -6.68 -9.52
CA ASN A 86 -10.81 -6.28 -8.67
C ASN A 86 -10.37 -4.86 -9.03
N MET A 87 -10.52 -3.93 -8.10
CA MET A 87 -9.96 -2.58 -8.23
C MET A 87 -8.67 -2.51 -7.40
N PHE A 88 -7.57 -2.02 -7.99
CA PHE A 88 -6.32 -1.80 -7.27
C PHE A 88 -5.95 -0.33 -7.35
N ARG A 89 -5.61 0.28 -6.21
CA ARG A 89 -4.89 1.57 -6.23
C ARG A 89 -3.41 1.26 -6.08
N VAL A 90 -2.63 1.54 -7.12
CA VAL A 90 -1.17 1.43 -7.07
C VAL A 90 -0.61 2.78 -6.68
N LEU A 91 0.10 2.82 -5.54
CA LEU A 91 0.92 3.96 -5.12
C LEU A 91 2.37 3.59 -5.43
N GLN A 92 2.91 4.16 -6.50
CA GLN A 92 4.33 4.05 -6.78
C GLN A 92 5.05 5.02 -5.82
N CYS A 93 5.87 4.50 -4.92
CA CYS A 93 6.68 5.28 -3.99
C CYS A 93 8.08 5.47 -4.57
N GLY A 94 8.49 6.73 -4.74
CA GLY A 94 9.86 7.08 -5.07
C GLY A 94 10.85 6.60 -4.01
N SER A 95 12.12 6.57 -4.39
CA SER A 95 13.30 6.23 -3.60
C SER A 95 13.18 6.61 -2.11
N MET A 96 13.24 5.61 -1.21
CA MET A 96 13.26 5.83 0.24
C MET A 96 14.60 6.47 0.65
N SER A 97 14.56 7.69 1.19
CA SER A 97 15.76 8.44 1.61
C SER A 97 15.97 8.28 3.11
N GLY A 98 17.15 7.79 3.50
CA GLY A 98 17.64 7.80 4.88
C GLY A 98 18.37 9.11 5.15
N LYS A 99 18.05 9.77 6.26
CA LYS A 99 18.88 10.80 6.87
C LYS A 99 19.53 10.24 8.12
#